data_AF-A0AAJ1M1V8-F1
#
_entry.id   AF-A0AAJ1M1V8-F1
#
_cell.length_a   1.000
_cell.length_b   1.000
_cell.length_c   1.000
_cell.angle_alpha   90.00
_cell.angle_beta   90.00
_cell.angle_gamma   90.00
#
_symmetry.space_group_name_H-M   'P 1'
#
loop_
_entity.id
_entity.type
_entity.pdbx_description
1 polymer ?
#
loop_
_entity_poly.entity_id
_entity_poly.type
_entity_poly.pdbx_seq_one_letter_code
_entity_poly.pdbx_strand_id
1 'polypeptide(L)'
;MKILFVSPVGAMFSGAEVSIVNLMKLLVQQGHEVYNVIPDNAPHIDKDYLRHMDTTGIKLFQLKTNQWWWPESKTLNISELEIQTSQQKNIEEVREIIRNEQIELVISNTVNVFQGAIAAACEQVRHFYIIHEFPFGEFGYYKDLTPLIDDLSDKIFVVEGELYQTLTNYFTTDKLIPFIPYTEVQERPLKSSTVSRLVSIGGINERKNQLELLEAYNHLNRKEIELVFIGGWDEQYKKLMDDYIQTHHLDRVTFVGFHSDPWSLVTDKDILVLPAKLETFSLVFVESVLNGVPAIISDNLGHLSSSKFLESGNLYPLGDRDLLSQQMATVIENFDSYKEKQLLDQELARKKYNLETIYAVFKDNIEVETPIGNQKLSSKYARFLGMKFNNRDLEVIGKSQVVISASNDGLHSAYHEITKERMENKGSIIFQLEKEKSLKILLSEFPGSYKKLSLIALEDQREIPLVTSNGIDFEDVLVFFNTHPHILFDLSNSSGNQFQFSYEKESDEEFSRHLFNLHEKHKKLSHEYNSVIHSRRWTIPTKILKFFRIRK
;
A
#
# COMPACT_ATOMS: atom_id res chain seq x y z
N MET A 1 -0.83 26.80 -6.24
CA MET A 1 -0.30 25.87 -5.22
C MET A 1 0.23 24.63 -5.90
N LYS A 2 1.30 24.03 -5.36
CA LYS A 2 1.87 22.75 -5.79
C LYS A 2 1.37 21.60 -4.92
N ILE A 3 0.69 20.63 -5.53
CA ILE A 3 -0.04 19.57 -4.84
C ILE A 3 0.53 18.22 -5.25
N LEU A 4 0.94 17.40 -4.28
CA LEU A 4 1.46 16.05 -4.50
C LEU A 4 0.44 15.01 -4.06
N PHE A 5 -0.04 14.19 -4.99
CA PHE A 5 -0.80 12.99 -4.69
C PHE A 5 0.13 11.79 -4.50
N VAL A 6 -0.21 10.93 -3.55
CA VAL A 6 0.36 9.58 -3.42
C VAL A 6 -0.77 8.60 -3.69
N SER A 7 -0.69 7.91 -4.83
CA SER A 7 -1.74 7.02 -5.32
C SER A 7 -1.40 5.54 -5.05
N PRO A 8 -2.41 4.69 -4.83
CA PRO A 8 -2.20 3.33 -4.38
C PRO A 8 -1.64 2.39 -5.45
N VAL A 9 -1.87 2.65 -6.73
CA VAL A 9 -1.51 1.68 -7.77
C VAL A 9 -0.99 2.33 -9.04
N GLY A 10 -1.63 3.37 -9.57
CA GLY A 10 -1.26 3.89 -10.89
C GLY A 10 -1.87 3.13 -12.06
N ALA A 11 -3.14 2.74 -11.93
CA ALA A 11 -3.94 2.10 -12.99
C ALA A 11 -5.43 2.40 -12.80
N MET A 12 -6.20 2.58 -13.89
CA MET A 12 -7.64 2.96 -13.83
C MET A 12 -8.57 1.75 -13.59
N PHE A 13 -8.33 0.97 -12.54
CA PHE A 13 -9.10 -0.26 -12.27
C PHE A 13 -10.08 -0.15 -11.08
N SER A 14 -9.95 0.88 -10.24
CA SER A 14 -10.79 1.06 -9.05
C SER A 14 -11.54 2.39 -9.07
N GLY A 15 -12.71 2.43 -8.42
CA GLY A 15 -13.50 3.66 -8.30
C GLY A 15 -12.78 4.76 -7.51
N ALA A 16 -11.96 4.38 -6.53
CA ALA A 16 -11.11 5.31 -5.78
C ALA A 16 -10.08 5.98 -6.69
N GLU A 17 -9.45 5.22 -7.59
CA GLU A 17 -8.49 5.78 -8.56
C GLU A 17 -9.19 6.68 -9.58
N VAL A 18 -10.32 6.24 -10.14
CA VAL A 18 -11.12 7.04 -11.09
C VAL A 18 -11.52 8.38 -10.48
N SER A 19 -11.98 8.37 -9.22
CA SER A 19 -12.37 9.58 -8.51
C SER A 19 -11.20 10.52 -8.24
N ILE A 20 -10.01 10.00 -7.95
CA ILE A 20 -8.88 10.89 -7.66
C ILE A 20 -8.26 11.48 -8.93
N VAL A 21 -8.21 10.72 -10.02
CA VAL A 21 -7.67 11.20 -11.29
C VAL A 21 -8.51 12.38 -11.82
N ASN A 22 -9.84 12.31 -11.67
CA ASN A 22 -10.70 13.43 -12.00
C ASN A 22 -10.48 14.65 -11.09
N LEU A 23 -10.16 14.45 -9.80
CA LEU A 23 -9.80 15.54 -8.89
C LEU A 23 -8.50 16.22 -9.36
N MET A 24 -7.48 15.42 -9.68
CA MET A 24 -6.20 15.93 -10.18
C MET A 24 -6.40 16.75 -11.45
N LYS A 25 -7.18 16.23 -12.42
CA LYS A 25 -7.54 16.94 -13.66
C LYS A 25 -8.20 18.29 -13.38
N LEU A 26 -9.15 18.34 -12.45
CA LEU A 26 -9.81 19.60 -12.05
C LEU A 26 -8.82 20.60 -11.43
N LEU A 27 -7.96 20.13 -10.52
CA LEU A 27 -6.98 20.99 -9.87
C LEU A 27 -6.01 21.59 -10.90
N VAL A 28 -5.58 20.82 -11.91
CA VAL A 28 -4.79 21.37 -13.02
C VAL A 28 -5.59 22.45 -13.79
N GLN A 29 -6.87 22.20 -14.08
CA GLN A 29 -7.73 23.18 -14.76
C GLN A 29 -7.93 24.48 -13.95
N GLN A 30 -7.87 24.39 -12.62
CA GLN A 30 -7.93 25.54 -11.71
C GLN A 30 -6.58 26.26 -11.55
N GLY A 31 -5.53 25.82 -12.25
CA GLY A 31 -4.21 26.46 -12.25
C GLY A 31 -3.27 25.96 -11.14
N HIS A 32 -3.59 24.86 -10.47
CA HIS A 32 -2.65 24.21 -9.57
C HIS A 32 -1.61 23.40 -10.36
N GLU A 33 -0.38 23.33 -9.85
CA GLU A 33 0.61 22.38 -10.36
C GLU A 33 0.41 21.06 -9.62
N VAL A 34 -0.03 20.03 -10.34
CA VAL A 34 -0.36 18.73 -9.75
C VAL A 34 0.72 17.71 -10.08
N TYR A 35 1.15 17.02 -9.04
CA TYR A 35 2.12 15.94 -9.07
C TYR A 35 1.46 14.67 -8.55
N ASN A 36 1.86 13.52 -9.07
CA ASN A 36 1.37 12.23 -8.61
C ASN A 36 2.52 11.24 -8.47
N VAL A 37 2.53 10.48 -7.38
CA VAL A 37 3.48 9.40 -7.10
C VAL A 37 2.73 8.08 -7.12
N ILE A 38 3.23 7.13 -7.88
CA ILE A 38 2.70 5.76 -8.00
C ILE A 38 3.83 4.74 -7.80
N PRO A 39 3.50 3.48 -7.43
CA PRO A 39 4.48 2.41 -7.49
C PRO A 39 4.90 2.16 -8.95
N ASP A 40 6.17 1.83 -9.16
CA ASP A 40 6.66 1.35 -10.45
C ASP A 40 6.11 -0.05 -10.72
N ASN A 41 5.16 -0.14 -11.64
CA ASN A 41 4.47 -1.38 -11.99
C ASN A 41 5.16 -2.19 -13.09
N ALA A 42 6.41 -1.88 -13.48
CA ALA A 42 7.10 -2.64 -14.51
C ALA A 42 7.21 -4.14 -14.15
N PRO A 43 6.93 -5.06 -15.10
CA PRO A 43 6.62 -4.83 -16.53
C PRO A 43 5.12 -4.59 -16.85
N HIS A 44 4.23 -4.69 -15.87
CA HIS A 44 2.77 -4.59 -16.01
C HIS A 44 2.26 -3.14 -15.92
N ILE A 45 2.79 -2.28 -16.77
CA ILE A 45 2.45 -0.85 -16.80
C ILE A 45 1.11 -0.60 -17.48
N ASP A 46 0.20 0.13 -16.82
CA ASP A 46 -0.99 0.69 -17.45
C ASP A 46 -0.61 1.91 -18.32
N LYS A 47 -0.44 1.68 -19.61
CA LYS A 47 -0.03 2.72 -20.57
C LYS A 47 -1.10 3.80 -20.74
N ASP A 48 -2.37 3.48 -20.55
CA ASP A 48 -3.44 4.45 -20.70
C ASP A 48 -3.49 5.38 -19.48
N TYR A 49 -3.21 4.86 -18.28
CA TYR A 49 -2.99 5.69 -17.08
C TYR A 49 -1.84 6.68 -17.29
N LEU A 50 -0.67 6.21 -17.76
CA LEU A 50 0.48 7.09 -18.03
C LEU A 50 0.15 8.18 -19.05
N ARG A 51 -0.53 7.81 -20.14
CA ARG A 51 -0.97 8.76 -21.16
C ARG A 51 -1.94 9.79 -20.57
N HIS A 52 -2.85 9.35 -19.71
CA HIS A 52 -3.81 10.24 -19.05
C HIS A 52 -3.10 11.30 -18.19
N MET A 53 -2.11 10.89 -17.38
CA MET A 53 -1.31 11.83 -16.57
C MET A 53 -0.62 12.87 -17.45
N ASP A 54 0.06 12.44 -18.51
CA ASP A 54 0.78 13.32 -19.45
C ASP A 54 -0.16 14.31 -20.16
N THR A 55 -1.24 13.80 -20.74
CA THR A 55 -2.22 14.62 -21.49
C THR A 55 -3.01 15.61 -20.63
N THR A 56 -3.13 15.35 -19.32
CA THR A 56 -3.78 16.26 -18.36
C THR A 56 -2.82 17.23 -17.70
N GLY A 57 -1.51 17.13 -17.96
CA GLY A 57 -0.49 17.99 -17.36
C GLY A 57 -0.12 17.62 -15.92
N ILE A 58 -0.45 16.40 -15.49
CA ILE A 58 -0.07 15.88 -14.17
C ILE A 58 1.36 15.34 -14.24
N LYS A 59 2.26 15.88 -13.40
CA LYS A 59 3.66 15.44 -13.34
C LYS A 59 3.77 14.13 -12.56
N LEU A 60 4.14 13.05 -13.23
CA LEU A 60 4.14 11.71 -12.65
C LEU A 60 5.53 11.25 -12.20
N PHE A 61 5.62 10.68 -11.01
CA PHE A 61 6.79 9.97 -10.49
C PHE A 61 6.46 8.50 -10.23
N GLN A 62 7.31 7.60 -10.70
CA GLN A 62 7.18 6.15 -10.49
C GLN A 62 8.29 5.69 -9.54
N LEU A 63 7.93 5.10 -8.40
CA LEU A 63 8.88 4.67 -7.38
C LEU A 63 8.95 3.14 -7.30
N LYS A 64 10.16 2.59 -7.44
CA LYS A 64 10.39 1.16 -7.20
C LYS A 64 10.16 0.82 -5.74
N THR A 65 9.44 -0.28 -5.53
CA THR A 65 9.00 -0.71 -4.21
C THR A 65 8.81 -2.22 -4.18
N ASN A 66 9.16 -2.84 -3.05
CA ASN A 66 8.85 -4.24 -2.76
C ASN A 66 7.50 -4.37 -2.02
N GLN A 67 7.05 -3.30 -1.36
CA GLN A 67 5.80 -3.22 -0.61
C GLN A 67 5.32 -1.77 -0.60
N TRP A 68 4.37 -1.45 -1.48
CA TRP A 68 3.82 -0.09 -1.60
C TRP A 68 2.74 0.22 -0.57
N TRP A 69 1.90 -0.76 -0.24
CA TRP A 69 0.85 -0.59 0.77
C TRP A 69 1.40 -0.85 2.18
N TRP A 70 0.58 -0.59 3.20
CA TRP A 70 0.88 -1.02 4.57
C TRP A 70 1.28 -2.51 4.64
N PRO A 71 2.29 -2.90 5.44
CA PRO A 71 2.67 -4.31 5.61
C PRO A 71 1.51 -5.19 6.07
N GLU A 72 0.61 -4.62 6.87
CA GLU A 72 -0.57 -5.28 7.41
C GLU A 72 -1.63 -5.57 6.34
N SER A 73 -1.56 -4.93 5.16
CA SER A 73 -2.54 -5.14 4.10
C SER A 73 -2.43 -6.52 3.46
N LYS A 74 -1.21 -7.05 3.36
CA LYS A 74 -0.96 -8.36 2.76
C LYS A 74 0.38 -8.91 3.20
N THR A 75 0.38 -10.16 3.65
CA THR A 75 1.60 -10.91 3.90
C THR A 75 2.30 -11.25 2.58
N LEU A 76 3.50 -10.72 2.38
CA LEU A 76 4.37 -11.07 1.26
C LEU A 76 5.47 -12.04 1.70
N ASN A 77 5.97 -12.86 0.76
CA ASN A 77 7.09 -13.78 1.01
C ASN A 77 8.45 -13.07 0.86
N ILE A 78 8.62 -11.97 1.57
CA ILE A 78 9.82 -11.12 1.62
C ILE A 78 10.20 -10.86 3.07
N SER A 79 11.48 -10.64 3.34
CA SER A 79 11.93 -10.42 4.73
C SER A 79 11.45 -9.08 5.29
N GLU A 80 11.34 -8.99 6.61
CA GLU A 80 10.92 -7.77 7.30
C GLU A 80 11.86 -6.59 6.98
N LEU A 81 13.17 -6.85 6.90
CA LEU A 81 14.18 -5.87 6.52
C LEU A 81 13.96 -5.34 5.09
N GLU A 82 13.57 -6.21 4.14
CA GLU A 82 13.24 -5.78 2.77
C GLU A 82 12.04 -4.82 2.76
N ILE A 83 10.99 -5.14 3.52
CA ILE A 83 9.78 -4.30 3.64
C ILE A 83 10.16 -2.94 4.21
N GLN A 84 10.83 -2.92 5.36
CA GLN A 84 11.19 -1.69 6.04
C GLN A 84 12.10 -0.81 5.18
N THR A 85 13.09 -1.41 4.51
CA THR A 85 13.99 -0.68 3.63
C THR A 85 13.25 -0.09 2.43
N SER A 86 12.34 -0.86 1.83
CA SER A 86 11.48 -0.37 0.74
C SER A 86 10.66 0.84 1.19
N GLN A 87 10.07 0.77 2.38
CA GLN A 87 9.25 1.85 2.93
C GLN A 87 10.07 3.10 3.24
N GLN A 88 11.21 2.94 3.92
CA GLN A 88 12.10 4.07 4.24
C GLN A 88 12.61 4.74 2.97
N LYS A 89 12.98 3.96 1.96
CA LYS A 89 13.34 4.46 0.63
C LYS A 89 12.22 5.28 0.01
N ASN A 90 11.01 4.72 -0.08
CA ASN A 90 9.89 5.38 -0.73
C ASN A 90 9.48 6.66 0.02
N ILE A 91 9.51 6.66 1.35
CA ILE A 91 9.29 7.87 2.15
C ILE A 91 10.36 8.93 1.84
N GLU A 92 11.64 8.57 1.80
CA GLU A 92 12.70 9.53 1.48
C GLU A 92 12.59 10.07 0.05
N GLU A 93 12.25 9.24 -0.94
CA GLU A 93 12.01 9.67 -2.32
C GLU A 93 10.83 10.66 -2.39
N VAL A 94 9.73 10.40 -1.66
CA VAL A 94 8.61 11.35 -1.56
C VAL A 94 9.05 12.66 -0.88
N ARG A 95 9.89 12.61 0.16
CA ARG A 95 10.46 13.81 0.80
C ARG A 95 11.37 14.59 -0.14
N GLU A 96 12.18 13.91 -0.96
CA GLU A 96 12.98 14.55 -2.00
C GLU A 96 12.10 15.26 -3.03
N ILE A 97 10.99 14.64 -3.46
CA ILE A 97 10.01 15.28 -4.35
C ILE A 97 9.41 16.52 -3.67
N ILE A 98 8.97 16.40 -2.41
CA ILE A 98 8.41 17.53 -1.64
C ILE A 98 9.38 18.72 -1.63
N ARG A 99 10.66 18.46 -1.30
CA ARG A 99 11.70 19.50 -1.26
C ARG A 99 12.06 20.06 -2.63
N ASN A 100 12.28 19.20 -3.63
CA ASN A 100 12.75 19.63 -4.95
C ASN A 100 11.68 20.42 -5.70
N GLU A 101 10.44 19.93 -5.64
CA GLU A 101 9.31 20.56 -6.32
C GLU A 101 8.68 21.69 -5.50
N GLN A 102 9.06 21.86 -4.23
CA GLN A 102 8.49 22.84 -3.30
C GLN A 102 6.98 22.60 -3.11
N ILE A 103 6.62 21.36 -2.78
CA ILE A 103 5.23 20.96 -2.57
C ILE A 103 4.66 21.64 -1.32
N GLU A 104 3.42 22.14 -1.44
CA GLU A 104 2.72 22.89 -0.38
C GLU A 104 1.58 22.09 0.27
N LEU A 105 1.10 21.04 -0.43
CA LEU A 105 0.09 20.11 0.05
C LEU A 105 0.37 18.70 -0.46
N VAL A 106 0.35 17.72 0.43
CA VAL A 106 0.42 16.30 0.11
C VAL A 106 -0.95 15.66 0.35
N ILE A 107 -1.40 14.83 -0.57
CA ILE A 107 -2.67 14.10 -0.48
C ILE A 107 -2.40 12.60 -0.63
N SER A 108 -2.65 11.82 0.43
CA SER A 108 -2.61 10.36 0.36
C SER A 108 -3.97 9.82 -0.08
N ASN A 109 -4.02 9.06 -1.18
CA ASN A 109 -5.27 8.49 -1.69
C ASN A 109 -5.42 7.02 -1.31
N THR A 110 -6.53 6.68 -0.65
CA THR A 110 -6.86 5.39 0.00
C THR A 110 -6.08 5.15 1.30
N VAL A 111 -6.68 4.37 2.20
CA VAL A 111 -6.06 3.95 3.48
C VAL A 111 -4.76 3.16 3.29
N ASN A 112 -4.51 2.63 2.09
CA ASN A 112 -3.39 1.73 1.84
C ASN A 112 -2.03 2.44 1.79
N VAL A 113 -1.98 3.75 1.52
CA VAL A 113 -0.73 4.48 1.27
C VAL A 113 -0.43 5.54 2.32
N PHE A 114 0.76 5.47 2.91
CA PHE A 114 1.12 6.25 4.09
C PHE A 114 2.40 7.07 3.92
N GLN A 115 3.15 6.81 2.85
CA GLN A 115 4.41 7.48 2.54
C GLN A 115 4.23 8.99 2.48
N GLY A 116 3.14 9.45 1.85
CA GLY A 116 2.78 10.88 1.76
C GLY A 116 2.56 11.51 3.13
N ALA A 117 1.83 10.84 4.02
CA ALA A 117 1.53 11.33 5.37
C ALA A 117 2.80 11.49 6.22
N ILE A 118 3.66 10.48 6.23
CA ILE A 118 4.93 10.52 6.96
C ILE A 118 5.87 11.56 6.36
N ALA A 119 6.00 11.60 5.02
CA ALA A 119 6.89 12.53 4.33
C ALA A 119 6.46 14.00 4.56
N ALA A 120 5.16 14.28 4.49
CA ALA A 120 4.61 15.61 4.76
C ALA A 120 4.89 16.07 6.20
N ALA A 121 4.69 15.19 7.19
CA ALA A 121 4.99 15.49 8.58
C ALA A 121 6.50 15.76 8.81
N CYS A 122 7.39 14.99 8.17
CA CYS A 122 8.84 15.22 8.24
C CYS A 122 9.27 16.57 7.64
N GLU A 123 8.64 16.99 6.54
CA GLU A 123 8.96 18.23 5.84
C GLU A 123 8.11 19.43 6.29
N GLN A 124 7.24 19.24 7.29
CA GLN A 124 6.31 20.27 7.78
C GLN A 124 5.45 20.85 6.64
N VAL A 125 4.87 19.96 5.82
CA VAL A 125 3.94 20.29 4.74
C VAL A 125 2.54 19.82 5.12
N ARG A 126 1.52 20.54 4.66
CA ARG A 126 0.12 20.13 4.90
C ARG A 126 -0.15 18.75 4.32
N HIS A 127 -0.93 17.96 5.02
CA HIS A 127 -1.32 16.62 4.59
C HIS A 127 -2.82 16.39 4.69
N PHE A 128 -3.42 15.95 3.58
CA PHE A 128 -4.78 15.41 3.56
C PHE A 128 -4.76 13.91 3.27
N TYR A 129 -5.64 13.20 3.95
CA TYR A 129 -5.87 11.77 3.72
C TYR A 129 -7.23 11.58 3.05
N ILE A 130 -7.34 10.70 2.05
CA ILE A 130 -8.62 10.34 1.43
C ILE A 130 -8.88 8.86 1.66
N ILE A 131 -10.03 8.53 2.25
CA ILE A 131 -10.42 7.17 2.63
C ILE A 131 -11.63 6.73 1.83
N HIS A 132 -11.50 5.62 1.10
CA HIS A 132 -12.54 5.03 0.26
C HIS A 132 -13.00 3.65 0.75
N GLU A 133 -12.41 3.15 1.84
CA GLU A 133 -12.53 1.77 2.31
C GLU A 133 -13.17 1.72 3.69
N PHE A 134 -13.98 0.69 3.96
CA PHE A 134 -14.50 0.41 5.30
C PHE A 134 -13.43 -0.23 6.22
N PRO A 135 -13.46 0.01 7.55
CA PRO A 135 -12.47 -0.52 8.50
C PRO A 135 -12.76 -1.97 8.91
N PHE A 136 -13.21 -2.79 7.96
CA PHE A 136 -13.52 -4.20 8.15
C PHE A 136 -13.36 -4.97 6.83
N GLY A 137 -13.40 -6.30 6.89
CA GLY A 137 -13.11 -7.15 5.74
C GLY A 137 -11.63 -7.07 5.36
N GLU A 138 -11.33 -6.99 4.06
CA GLU A 138 -9.97 -6.90 3.52
C GLU A 138 -9.18 -5.71 4.08
N PHE A 139 -9.85 -4.59 4.35
CA PHE A 139 -9.24 -3.39 4.90
C PHE A 139 -9.39 -3.29 6.42
N GLY A 140 -9.77 -4.37 7.12
CA GLY A 140 -9.94 -4.36 8.58
C GLY A 140 -8.69 -3.96 9.35
N TYR A 141 -7.51 -4.18 8.77
CA TYR A 141 -6.21 -3.93 9.40
C TYR A 141 -5.98 -2.46 9.75
N TYR A 142 -6.47 -1.51 8.94
CA TYR A 142 -6.15 -0.09 9.17
C TYR A 142 -6.91 0.49 10.37
N LYS A 143 -7.89 -0.24 10.93
CA LYS A 143 -8.57 0.13 12.17
C LYS A 143 -7.57 0.41 13.30
N ASP A 144 -6.54 -0.41 13.42
CA ASP A 144 -5.49 -0.25 14.43
C ASP A 144 -4.52 0.90 14.09
N LEU A 145 -4.48 1.32 12.82
CA LEU A 145 -3.69 2.44 12.31
C LEU A 145 -4.42 3.78 12.38
N THR A 146 -5.72 3.79 12.72
CA THR A 146 -6.53 5.03 12.75
C THR A 146 -5.94 6.15 13.63
N PRO A 147 -5.35 5.89 14.83
CA PRO A 147 -4.74 6.97 15.61
C PRO A 147 -3.55 7.60 14.91
N LEU A 148 -2.74 6.79 14.21
CA LEU A 148 -1.59 7.27 13.45
C LEU A 148 -2.05 8.08 12.23
N ILE A 149 -3.05 7.59 11.50
CA ILE A 149 -3.63 8.31 10.36
C ILE A 149 -4.20 9.65 10.82
N ASP A 150 -4.95 9.69 11.93
CA ASP A 150 -5.46 10.94 12.51
C ASP A 150 -4.31 11.90 12.85
N ASP A 151 -3.28 11.41 13.54
CA ASP A 151 -2.14 12.21 14.00
C ASP A 151 -1.31 12.81 12.85
N LEU A 152 -1.23 12.11 11.72
CA LEU A 152 -0.48 12.54 10.53
C LEU A 152 -1.30 13.36 9.53
N SER A 153 -2.60 13.53 9.76
CA SER A 153 -3.49 14.22 8.83
C SER A 153 -3.96 15.56 9.39
N ASP A 154 -3.92 16.60 8.56
CA ASP A 154 -4.58 17.87 8.85
C ASP A 154 -6.08 17.77 8.63
N LYS A 155 -6.48 17.08 7.54
CA LYS A 155 -7.87 16.75 7.18
C LYS A 155 -7.96 15.34 6.60
N ILE A 156 -9.11 14.71 6.80
CA ILE A 156 -9.39 13.35 6.33
C ILE A 156 -10.69 13.38 5.55
N PHE A 157 -10.59 13.28 4.24
CA PHE A 157 -11.73 13.19 3.34
C PHE A 157 -12.24 11.75 3.31
N VAL A 158 -13.53 11.57 3.56
CA VAL A 158 -14.16 10.26 3.65
C VAL A 158 -15.36 10.23 2.72
N VAL A 159 -15.56 9.11 2.04
CA VAL A 159 -16.76 8.90 1.21
C VAL A 159 -18.03 9.10 2.05
N GLU A 160 -18.89 10.01 1.60
CA GLU A 160 -20.17 10.35 2.21
C GLU A 160 -21.11 9.13 2.29
N GLY A 161 -21.97 9.11 3.31
CA GLY A 161 -22.87 8.00 3.59
C GLY A 161 -22.37 7.08 4.71
N GLU A 162 -22.58 5.78 4.54
CA GLU A 162 -22.34 4.78 5.60
C GLU A 162 -20.86 4.70 6.02
N LEU A 163 -19.93 4.96 5.09
CA LEU A 163 -18.50 4.99 5.42
C LEU A 163 -18.19 6.13 6.38
N TYR A 164 -18.63 7.35 6.08
CA TYR A 164 -18.45 8.50 6.96
C TYR A 164 -19.01 8.23 8.36
N GLN A 165 -20.25 7.74 8.46
CA GLN A 165 -20.88 7.39 9.75
C GLN A 165 -20.12 6.30 10.52
N THR A 166 -19.51 5.36 9.80
CA THR A 166 -18.68 4.32 10.41
C THR A 166 -17.40 4.93 10.98
N LEU A 167 -16.73 5.82 10.23
CA LEU A 167 -15.43 6.39 10.58
C LEU A 167 -15.47 7.47 11.66
N THR A 168 -16.63 8.10 11.92
CA THR A 168 -16.79 8.99 13.08
C THR A 168 -16.58 8.29 14.43
N ASN A 169 -16.62 6.95 14.46
CA ASN A 169 -16.32 6.16 15.67
C ASN A 169 -14.82 5.92 15.88
N TYR A 170 -13.98 6.22 14.89
CA TYR A 170 -12.55 5.89 14.89
C TYR A 170 -11.64 7.12 14.81
N PHE A 171 -12.12 8.22 14.20
CA PHE A 171 -11.36 9.45 14.00
C PHE A 171 -11.95 10.62 14.78
N THR A 172 -11.14 11.66 14.97
CA THR A 172 -11.64 12.92 15.52
C THR A 172 -12.54 13.62 14.50
N THR A 173 -13.78 13.93 14.90
CA THR A 173 -14.82 14.37 13.96
C THR A 173 -14.58 15.75 13.33
N ASP A 174 -13.70 16.58 13.89
CA ASP A 174 -13.32 17.89 13.36
C ASP A 174 -12.37 17.83 12.15
N LYS A 175 -11.69 16.69 11.97
CA LYS A 175 -10.83 16.42 10.82
C LYS A 175 -11.55 15.73 9.67
N LEU A 176 -12.66 15.03 9.95
CA LEU A 176 -13.41 14.30 8.95
C LEU A 176 -14.20 15.25 8.04
N ILE A 177 -14.06 15.07 6.74
CA ILE A 177 -14.76 15.84 5.72
C ILE A 177 -15.45 14.86 4.77
N PRO A 178 -16.77 14.85 4.67
CA PRO A 178 -17.43 13.97 3.71
C PRO A 178 -17.25 14.49 2.28
N PHE A 179 -17.11 13.57 1.33
CA PHE A 179 -17.13 13.89 -0.10
C PHE A 179 -17.83 12.80 -0.91
N ILE A 180 -18.27 13.15 -2.11
CA ILE A 180 -18.88 12.20 -3.05
C ILE A 180 -17.81 11.81 -4.09
N PRO A 181 -17.53 10.51 -4.28
CA PRO A 181 -16.65 10.06 -5.36
C PRO A 181 -17.20 10.46 -6.73
N TYR A 182 -16.31 10.90 -7.62
CA TYR A 182 -16.67 11.40 -8.95
C TYR A 182 -16.24 10.45 -10.07
N THR A 183 -17.09 10.33 -11.09
CA THR A 183 -16.77 9.70 -12.37
C THR A 183 -17.28 10.58 -13.50
N GLU A 184 -16.48 10.74 -14.56
CA GLU A 184 -16.83 11.57 -15.71
C GLU A 184 -17.66 10.74 -16.70
N VAL A 185 -18.96 11.06 -16.82
CA VAL A 185 -19.86 10.41 -17.77
C VAL A 185 -20.18 11.36 -18.92
N GLN A 186 -19.65 11.03 -20.09
CA GLN A 186 -19.97 11.79 -21.30
C GLN A 186 -21.44 11.67 -21.67
N GLU A 187 -22.07 12.80 -22.00
CA GLU A 187 -23.40 12.82 -22.58
C GLU A 187 -23.37 12.26 -23.99
N ARG A 188 -23.88 11.04 -24.14
CA ARG A 188 -24.10 10.44 -25.45
C ARG A 188 -25.40 9.64 -25.45
N PRO A 189 -26.13 9.63 -26.58
CA PRO A 189 -27.25 8.73 -26.72
C PRO A 189 -26.76 7.28 -26.70
N LEU A 190 -27.46 6.43 -25.95
CA LEU A 190 -27.23 4.99 -25.99
C LEU A 190 -27.63 4.44 -27.36
N LYS A 191 -26.99 3.34 -27.76
CA LYS A 191 -27.36 2.64 -29.01
C LYS A 191 -28.79 2.12 -28.87
N SER A 192 -29.60 2.33 -29.91
CA SER A 192 -30.97 1.81 -29.91
C SER A 192 -31.00 0.30 -30.14
N SER A 193 -31.86 -0.40 -29.41
CA SER A 193 -32.07 -1.84 -29.51
C SER A 193 -33.55 -2.17 -29.44
N THR A 194 -33.93 -3.32 -30.00
CA THR A 194 -35.26 -3.92 -29.81
C THR A 194 -35.24 -5.08 -28.81
N VAL A 195 -34.06 -5.43 -28.29
CA VAL A 195 -33.84 -6.57 -27.39
C VAL A 195 -33.46 -6.04 -26.02
N SER A 196 -34.18 -6.48 -24.98
CA SER A 196 -33.83 -6.23 -23.59
C SER A 196 -32.83 -7.27 -23.08
N ARG A 197 -31.84 -6.80 -22.34
CA ARG A 197 -30.80 -7.63 -21.71
C ARG A 197 -30.64 -7.24 -20.25
N LEU A 198 -30.22 -8.20 -19.44
CA LEU A 198 -29.70 -7.96 -18.11
C LEU A 198 -28.19 -7.77 -18.24
N VAL A 199 -27.67 -6.65 -17.73
CA VAL A 199 -26.25 -6.31 -17.85
C VAL A 199 -25.68 -6.10 -16.45
N SER A 200 -24.46 -6.58 -16.21
CA SER A 200 -23.70 -6.28 -15.00
C SER A 200 -22.33 -5.74 -15.39
N ILE A 201 -21.98 -4.56 -14.86
CA ILE A 201 -20.73 -3.86 -15.17
C ILE A 201 -19.85 -3.82 -13.92
N GLY A 202 -18.59 -4.20 -14.07
CA GLY A 202 -17.58 -4.17 -13.02
C GLY A 202 -16.75 -5.45 -12.96
N GLY A 203 -15.66 -5.42 -12.21
CA GLY A 203 -14.80 -6.60 -12.03
C GLY A 203 -15.58 -7.81 -11.50
N ILE A 204 -15.34 -8.99 -12.06
CA ILE A 204 -16.03 -10.23 -11.72
C ILE A 204 -15.24 -10.96 -10.63
N ASN A 205 -15.75 -10.89 -9.40
CA ASN A 205 -15.11 -11.43 -8.21
C ASN A 205 -16.12 -11.61 -7.08
N GLU A 206 -15.68 -12.23 -5.99
CA GLU A 206 -16.55 -12.53 -4.84
C GLU A 206 -17.23 -11.28 -4.25
N ARG A 207 -16.53 -10.13 -4.19
CA ARG A 207 -17.06 -8.88 -3.64
C ARG A 207 -18.20 -8.34 -4.48
N LYS A 208 -18.11 -8.46 -5.80
CA LYS A 208 -19.14 -8.00 -6.75
C LYS A 208 -20.26 -9.00 -6.96
N ASN A 209 -20.08 -10.25 -6.52
CA ASN A 209 -21.13 -11.26 -6.30
C ASN A 209 -21.97 -11.61 -7.52
N GLN A 210 -21.37 -11.61 -8.71
CA GLN A 210 -22.07 -11.92 -9.96
C GLN A 210 -22.70 -13.32 -9.98
N LEU A 211 -22.22 -14.25 -9.15
CA LEU A 211 -22.85 -15.56 -8.96
C LEU A 211 -24.29 -15.46 -8.45
N GLU A 212 -24.60 -14.51 -7.55
CA GLU A 212 -25.96 -14.30 -7.06
C GLU A 212 -26.91 -13.88 -8.19
N LEU A 213 -26.44 -13.00 -9.08
CA LEU A 213 -27.18 -12.62 -10.28
C LEU A 213 -27.38 -13.81 -11.20
N LEU A 214 -26.38 -14.66 -11.37
CA LEU A 214 -26.47 -15.86 -12.19
C LEU A 214 -27.51 -16.87 -11.64
N GLU A 215 -27.54 -17.04 -10.31
CA GLU A 215 -28.52 -17.88 -9.61
C GLU A 215 -29.95 -17.31 -9.74
N ALA A 216 -30.11 -16.00 -9.54
CA ALA A 216 -31.40 -15.33 -9.72
C ALA A 216 -31.86 -15.37 -11.19
N TYR A 217 -30.94 -15.26 -12.16
CA TYR A 217 -31.23 -15.39 -13.58
C TYR A 217 -31.68 -16.80 -13.96
N ASN A 218 -31.10 -17.83 -13.33
CA ASN A 218 -31.58 -19.21 -13.46
C ASN A 218 -33.02 -19.34 -12.92
N HIS A 219 -33.32 -18.74 -11.76
CA HIS A 219 -34.67 -18.74 -11.17
C HIS A 219 -35.69 -17.99 -12.05
N LEU A 220 -35.27 -16.92 -12.73
CA LEU A 220 -36.10 -16.14 -13.65
C LEU A 220 -36.62 -17.02 -14.81
N ASN A 221 -35.80 -17.96 -15.29
CA ASN A 221 -36.17 -18.96 -16.32
C ASN A 221 -36.76 -18.34 -17.60
N ARG A 222 -36.22 -17.19 -18.04
CA ARG A 222 -36.60 -16.48 -19.28
C ARG A 222 -35.52 -16.62 -20.34
N LYS A 223 -35.60 -17.69 -21.13
CA LYS A 223 -34.57 -18.08 -22.14
C LYS A 223 -34.41 -17.10 -23.29
N GLU A 224 -35.30 -16.13 -23.45
CA GLU A 224 -35.21 -15.09 -24.47
C GLU A 224 -34.34 -13.90 -24.03
N ILE A 225 -34.14 -13.71 -22.73
CA ILE A 225 -33.38 -12.59 -22.17
C ILE A 225 -31.91 -12.98 -22.05
N GLU A 226 -31.02 -12.15 -22.58
CA GLU A 226 -29.57 -12.34 -22.44
C GLU A 226 -29.06 -11.75 -21.12
N LEU A 227 -28.12 -12.45 -20.47
CA LEU A 227 -27.34 -11.94 -19.34
C LEU A 227 -25.90 -11.64 -19.79
N VAL A 228 -25.47 -10.39 -19.64
CA VAL A 228 -24.15 -9.93 -20.10
C VAL A 228 -23.33 -9.39 -18.94
N PHE A 229 -22.14 -9.95 -18.74
CA PHE A 229 -21.15 -9.48 -17.79
C PHE A 229 -20.03 -8.71 -18.51
N ILE A 230 -19.79 -7.46 -18.09
CA ILE A 230 -18.79 -6.57 -18.67
C ILE A 230 -17.77 -6.21 -17.58
N GLY A 231 -16.54 -6.68 -17.73
CA GLY A 231 -15.46 -6.49 -16.76
C GLY A 231 -14.43 -7.62 -16.79
N GLY A 232 -13.21 -7.34 -16.33
CA GLY A 232 -12.20 -8.38 -16.09
C GLY A 232 -12.59 -9.26 -14.90
N TRP A 233 -12.02 -10.45 -14.79
CA TRP A 233 -12.43 -11.44 -13.79
C TRP A 233 -11.25 -12.00 -12.98
N ASP A 234 -11.56 -12.40 -11.75
CA ASP A 234 -10.75 -13.36 -11.02
C ASP A 234 -10.98 -14.77 -11.59
N GLU A 235 -9.90 -15.49 -11.90
CA GLU A 235 -9.97 -16.80 -12.58
C GLU A 235 -10.69 -17.87 -11.75
N GLN A 236 -10.53 -17.86 -10.43
CA GLN A 236 -11.18 -18.85 -9.56
C GLN A 236 -12.68 -18.59 -9.46
N TYR A 237 -13.06 -17.33 -9.29
CA TYR A 237 -14.46 -16.93 -9.25
C TYR A 237 -15.15 -17.12 -10.60
N LYS A 238 -14.46 -16.83 -11.71
CA LYS A 238 -14.96 -17.07 -13.06
C LYS A 238 -15.23 -18.56 -13.31
N LYS A 239 -14.31 -19.43 -12.87
CA LYS A 239 -14.50 -20.88 -12.96
C LYS A 239 -15.75 -21.34 -12.18
N LEU A 240 -15.97 -20.81 -10.97
CA LEU A 240 -17.18 -21.12 -10.20
C LEU A 240 -18.47 -20.76 -10.95
N MET A 241 -18.48 -19.62 -11.65
CA MET A 241 -19.61 -19.21 -12.47
C MET A 241 -19.78 -20.10 -13.71
N ASP A 242 -18.69 -20.51 -14.36
CA ASP A 242 -18.72 -21.40 -15.52
C ASP A 242 -19.25 -22.80 -15.15
N ASP A 243 -18.79 -23.35 -14.02
CA ASP A 243 -19.28 -24.63 -13.49
C ASP A 243 -20.79 -24.55 -13.19
N TYR A 244 -21.27 -23.41 -12.65
CA TYR A 244 -22.70 -23.18 -12.43
C TYR A 244 -23.48 -23.12 -13.75
N ILE A 245 -23.00 -22.36 -14.74
CA ILE A 245 -23.61 -22.27 -16.09
C ILE A 245 -23.73 -23.65 -16.72
N GLN A 246 -22.67 -24.45 -16.65
CA GLN A 246 -22.64 -25.80 -17.21
C GLN A 246 -23.63 -26.73 -16.50
N THR A 247 -23.68 -26.67 -15.16
CA THR A 247 -24.56 -27.52 -14.33
C THR A 247 -26.03 -27.21 -14.57
N HIS A 248 -26.38 -25.94 -14.80
CA HIS A 248 -27.75 -25.49 -14.98
C HIS A 248 -28.17 -25.29 -16.44
N HIS A 249 -27.29 -25.57 -17.40
CA HIS A 249 -27.53 -25.44 -18.84
C HIS A 249 -28.02 -24.03 -19.25
N LEU A 250 -27.29 -23.00 -18.79
CA LEU A 250 -27.62 -21.59 -19.08
C LEU A 250 -26.98 -21.15 -20.42
N ASP A 251 -27.78 -21.14 -21.49
CA ASP A 251 -27.27 -20.94 -22.87
C ASP A 251 -27.06 -19.47 -23.29
N ARG A 252 -27.53 -18.48 -22.51
CA ARG A 252 -27.53 -17.04 -22.89
C ARG A 252 -26.82 -16.14 -21.90
N VAL A 253 -25.66 -16.61 -21.44
CA VAL A 253 -24.76 -15.86 -20.57
C VAL A 253 -23.50 -15.49 -21.34
N THR A 254 -23.20 -14.19 -21.43
CA THR A 254 -22.07 -13.65 -22.18
C THR A 254 -21.08 -12.96 -21.23
N PHE A 255 -19.80 -13.32 -21.30
CA PHE A 255 -18.72 -12.61 -20.62
C PHE A 255 -17.88 -11.84 -21.63
N VAL A 256 -17.91 -10.51 -21.56
CA VAL A 256 -17.22 -9.64 -22.52
C VAL A 256 -15.74 -9.46 -22.18
N GLY A 257 -15.39 -9.49 -20.89
CA GLY A 257 -14.06 -9.13 -20.41
C GLY A 257 -13.90 -7.63 -20.14
N PHE A 258 -12.68 -7.22 -19.84
CA PHE A 258 -12.35 -5.83 -19.55
C PHE A 258 -12.55 -4.95 -20.80
N HIS A 259 -13.21 -3.81 -20.62
CA HIS A 259 -13.39 -2.80 -21.64
C HIS A 259 -13.19 -1.42 -21.01
N SER A 260 -12.38 -0.56 -21.64
CA SER A 260 -12.08 0.78 -21.11
C SER A 260 -13.29 1.73 -21.12
N ASP A 261 -14.23 1.49 -22.04
CA ASP A 261 -15.50 2.22 -22.12
C ASP A 261 -16.70 1.25 -22.13
N PRO A 262 -17.05 0.65 -20.97
CA PRO A 262 -18.07 -0.40 -20.91
C PRO A 262 -19.46 0.10 -21.33
N TRP A 263 -19.74 1.39 -21.09
CA TRP A 263 -21.01 2.02 -21.46
C TRP A 263 -21.25 2.09 -22.98
N SER A 264 -20.21 1.93 -23.80
CA SER A 264 -20.36 1.88 -25.27
C SER A 264 -21.02 0.60 -25.79
N LEU A 265 -21.11 -0.41 -24.91
CA LEU A 265 -21.71 -1.72 -25.16
C LEU A 265 -23.15 -1.81 -24.64
N VAL A 266 -23.59 -0.79 -23.89
CA VAL A 266 -24.93 -0.70 -23.30
C VAL A 266 -25.89 -0.04 -24.29
N THR A 267 -27.13 -0.54 -24.32
CA THR A 267 -28.22 -0.08 -25.20
C THR A 267 -29.32 0.61 -24.41
N ASP A 268 -30.22 1.28 -25.12
CA ASP A 268 -31.39 1.94 -24.54
C ASP A 268 -32.44 0.97 -23.96
N LYS A 269 -32.32 -0.34 -24.21
CA LYS A 269 -33.19 -1.43 -23.71
C LYS A 269 -32.57 -2.31 -22.64
N ASP A 270 -31.34 -2.02 -22.20
CA ASP A 270 -30.68 -2.80 -21.15
C ASP A 270 -31.17 -2.41 -19.75
N ILE A 271 -31.11 -3.39 -18.84
CA ILE A 271 -31.36 -3.23 -17.41
C ILE A 271 -30.07 -3.61 -16.69
N LEU A 272 -29.57 -2.70 -15.85
CA LEU A 272 -28.36 -2.95 -15.08
C LEU A 272 -28.70 -3.73 -13.79
N VAL A 273 -27.90 -4.73 -13.44
CA VAL A 273 -28.04 -5.46 -12.17
C VAL A 273 -26.69 -5.54 -11.45
N LEU A 274 -26.64 -5.00 -10.23
CA LEU A 274 -25.44 -4.92 -9.41
C LEU A 274 -25.66 -5.66 -8.06
N PRO A 275 -25.24 -6.93 -7.96
CA PRO A 275 -25.47 -7.74 -6.75
C PRO A 275 -24.37 -7.59 -5.69
N ALA A 276 -23.52 -6.55 -5.75
CA ALA A 276 -22.31 -6.45 -4.94
C ALA A 276 -22.57 -6.64 -3.43
N LYS A 277 -21.68 -7.37 -2.75
CA LYS A 277 -21.77 -7.62 -1.30
C LYS A 277 -21.37 -6.39 -0.48
N LEU A 278 -20.35 -5.66 -0.95
CA LEU A 278 -19.77 -4.54 -0.21
C LEU A 278 -19.06 -3.56 -1.14
N GLU A 279 -19.50 -2.31 -1.11
CA GLU A 279 -18.83 -1.14 -1.68
C GLU A 279 -19.04 0.05 -0.73
N THR A 280 -18.28 1.14 -0.87
CA THR A 280 -18.48 2.38 -0.11
C THR A 280 -19.37 3.39 -0.84
N PHE A 281 -19.24 3.48 -2.18
CA PHE A 281 -20.13 4.25 -3.04
C PHE A 281 -20.05 3.70 -4.47
N SER A 282 -21.17 3.29 -5.06
CA SER A 282 -21.15 2.64 -6.37
C SER A 282 -21.15 3.66 -7.51
N LEU A 283 -19.96 3.91 -8.08
CA LEU A 283 -19.82 4.73 -9.28
C LEU A 283 -20.55 4.13 -10.47
N VAL A 284 -20.59 2.80 -10.61
CA VAL A 284 -21.31 2.14 -11.72
C VAL A 284 -22.83 2.41 -11.63
N PHE A 285 -23.40 2.45 -10.42
CA PHE A 285 -24.79 2.85 -10.24
C PHE A 285 -25.01 4.32 -10.58
N VAL A 286 -24.09 5.21 -10.17
CA VAL A 286 -24.16 6.63 -10.58
C VAL A 286 -24.13 6.77 -12.09
N GLU A 287 -23.21 6.07 -12.75
CA GLU A 287 -23.09 6.05 -14.20
C GLU A 287 -24.36 5.53 -14.87
N SER A 288 -25.05 4.54 -14.28
CA SER A 288 -26.32 4.03 -14.81
C SER A 288 -27.40 5.11 -14.79
N VAL A 289 -27.55 5.80 -13.66
CA VAL A 289 -28.51 6.90 -13.51
C VAL A 289 -28.18 8.02 -14.49
N LEU A 290 -26.90 8.40 -14.60
CA LEU A 290 -26.45 9.44 -15.54
C LEU A 290 -26.59 9.04 -17.01
N ASN A 291 -26.60 7.75 -17.36
CA ASN A 291 -26.90 7.26 -18.71
C ASN A 291 -28.40 6.98 -18.94
N GLY A 292 -29.25 7.18 -17.93
CA GLY A 292 -30.68 6.89 -18.03
C GLY A 292 -30.99 5.39 -18.13
N VAL A 293 -30.15 4.52 -17.56
CA VAL A 293 -30.30 3.05 -17.60
C VAL A 293 -30.90 2.55 -16.27
N PRO A 294 -32.08 1.93 -16.29
CA PRO A 294 -32.70 1.39 -15.07
C PRO A 294 -31.80 0.37 -14.40
N ALA A 295 -31.69 0.43 -13.07
CA ALA A 295 -30.83 -0.46 -12.31
C ALA A 295 -31.56 -1.15 -11.16
N ILE A 296 -31.20 -2.42 -10.92
CA ILE A 296 -31.51 -3.21 -9.73
C ILE A 296 -30.21 -3.39 -8.95
N ILE A 297 -30.19 -3.01 -7.68
CA ILE A 297 -28.98 -2.95 -6.86
C ILE A 297 -29.23 -3.63 -5.51
N SER A 298 -28.25 -4.36 -4.99
CA SER A 298 -28.34 -4.94 -3.64
C SER A 298 -28.35 -3.83 -2.58
N ASP A 299 -28.92 -4.09 -1.41
CA ASP A 299 -28.95 -3.17 -0.27
C ASP A 299 -27.65 -3.10 0.55
N ASN A 300 -26.49 -3.33 -0.10
CA ASN A 300 -25.21 -3.12 0.56
C ASN A 300 -25.01 -1.62 0.93
N LEU A 301 -24.12 -1.37 1.90
CA LEU A 301 -23.91 -0.03 2.47
C LEU A 301 -23.56 1.05 1.43
N GLY A 302 -22.79 0.71 0.39
CA GLY A 302 -22.40 1.65 -0.67
C GLY A 302 -23.52 1.91 -1.68
N HIS A 303 -24.34 0.91 -1.98
CA HIS A 303 -25.56 1.09 -2.78
C HIS A 303 -26.60 1.90 -2.03
N LEU A 304 -26.78 1.70 -0.72
CA LEU A 304 -27.64 2.55 0.11
C LEU A 304 -27.16 4.01 0.09
N SER A 305 -25.84 4.22 0.19
CA SER A 305 -25.24 5.56 0.17
C SER A 305 -25.44 6.26 -1.18
N SER A 306 -25.15 5.60 -2.30
CA SER A 306 -25.34 6.19 -3.64
C SER A 306 -26.80 6.33 -4.04
N SER A 307 -27.67 5.37 -3.68
CA SER A 307 -29.12 5.44 -3.87
C SER A 307 -29.74 6.62 -3.12
N LYS A 308 -29.38 6.79 -1.84
CA LYS A 308 -29.82 7.94 -1.03
C LYS A 308 -29.34 9.27 -1.61
N PHE A 309 -28.10 9.33 -2.08
CA PHE A 309 -27.57 10.55 -2.71
C PHE A 309 -28.29 10.90 -4.01
N LEU A 310 -28.58 9.92 -4.87
CA LEU A 310 -29.25 10.14 -6.16
C LEU A 310 -30.78 10.18 -6.08
N GLU A 311 -31.36 9.77 -4.95
CA GLU A 311 -32.82 9.58 -4.78
C GLU A 311 -33.40 8.62 -5.85
N SER A 312 -32.63 7.59 -6.21
CA SER A 312 -32.91 6.66 -7.30
C SER A 312 -32.45 5.24 -6.96
N GLY A 313 -32.88 4.26 -7.77
CA GLY A 313 -32.46 2.86 -7.70
C GLY A 313 -33.55 1.93 -7.19
N ASN A 314 -33.54 0.69 -7.68
CA ASN A 314 -34.40 -0.39 -7.21
C ASN A 314 -33.60 -1.32 -6.31
N LEU A 315 -33.83 -1.23 -5.00
CA LEU A 315 -33.08 -2.00 -4.01
C LEU A 315 -33.70 -3.39 -3.78
N TYR A 316 -32.85 -4.39 -3.57
CA TYR A 316 -33.26 -5.70 -3.05
C TYR A 316 -32.35 -6.14 -1.88
N PRO A 317 -32.85 -6.96 -0.94
CA PRO A 317 -32.05 -7.53 0.14
C PRO A 317 -30.95 -8.45 -0.40
N LEU A 318 -29.70 -8.13 -0.09
CA LEU A 318 -28.55 -8.94 -0.47
C LEU A 318 -28.71 -10.39 0.01
N GLY A 319 -28.52 -11.35 -0.90
CA GLY A 319 -28.69 -12.78 -0.66
C GLY A 319 -30.09 -13.31 -1.02
N ASP A 320 -31.08 -12.44 -1.24
CA ASP A 320 -32.44 -12.84 -1.62
C ASP A 320 -32.58 -12.97 -3.15
N ARG A 321 -32.12 -14.12 -3.65
CA ARG A 321 -32.11 -14.47 -5.08
C ARG A 321 -33.53 -14.54 -5.67
N ASP A 322 -34.51 -14.94 -4.86
CA ASP A 322 -35.89 -15.06 -5.30
C ASP A 322 -36.51 -13.69 -5.50
N LEU A 323 -36.28 -12.77 -4.56
CA LEU A 323 -36.72 -11.38 -4.70
C LEU A 323 -35.98 -10.67 -5.84
N LEU A 324 -34.67 -10.91 -6.00
CA LEU A 324 -33.91 -10.40 -7.15
C LEU A 324 -34.52 -10.89 -8.48
N SER A 325 -34.83 -12.18 -8.59
CA SER A 325 -35.50 -12.75 -9.77
C SER A 325 -36.87 -12.11 -10.04
N GLN A 326 -37.70 -11.94 -9.01
CA GLN A 326 -39.00 -11.29 -9.12
C GLN A 326 -38.88 -9.83 -9.57
N GLN A 327 -37.91 -9.09 -9.04
CA GLN A 327 -37.65 -7.72 -9.46
C GLN A 327 -37.15 -7.65 -10.91
N MET A 328 -36.26 -8.54 -11.33
CA MET A 328 -35.83 -8.63 -12.72
C MET A 328 -37.03 -8.86 -13.65
N ALA A 329 -37.91 -9.81 -13.32
CA ALA A 329 -39.14 -10.05 -14.10
C ALA A 329 -40.01 -8.79 -14.16
N THR A 330 -40.23 -8.13 -13.02
CA THR A 330 -41.06 -6.92 -12.92
C THR A 330 -40.53 -5.77 -13.77
N VAL A 331 -39.22 -5.52 -13.73
CA VAL A 331 -38.58 -4.45 -14.52
C VAL A 331 -38.62 -4.79 -16.02
N ILE A 332 -38.44 -6.05 -16.40
CA ILE A 332 -38.56 -6.49 -17.80
C ILE A 332 -39.98 -6.25 -18.32
N GLU A 333 -41.00 -6.65 -17.56
CA GLU A 333 -42.41 -6.54 -17.96
C GLU A 333 -42.90 -5.09 -18.02
N ASN A 334 -42.34 -4.21 -17.18
CA ASN A 334 -42.72 -2.81 -17.08
C ASN A 334 -41.60 -1.85 -17.55
N PHE A 335 -40.75 -2.32 -18.48
CA PHE A 335 -39.50 -1.63 -18.84
C PHE A 335 -39.69 -0.16 -19.19
N ASP A 336 -40.69 0.18 -20.01
CA ASP A 336 -40.89 1.56 -20.45
C ASP A 336 -41.21 2.51 -19.28
N SER A 337 -41.96 2.06 -18.28
CA SER A 337 -42.24 2.83 -17.06
C SER A 337 -40.97 3.08 -16.23
N TYR A 338 -40.16 2.03 -16.04
CA TYR A 338 -38.87 2.16 -15.36
C TYR A 338 -37.90 3.06 -16.13
N LYS A 339 -37.92 2.97 -17.46
CA LYS A 339 -37.09 3.81 -18.34
C LYS A 339 -37.51 5.28 -18.25
N GLU A 340 -38.80 5.58 -18.34
CA GLU A 340 -39.33 6.95 -18.19
C GLU A 340 -38.94 7.54 -16.83
N LYS A 341 -39.14 6.79 -15.74
CA LYS A 341 -38.69 7.23 -14.41
C LYS A 341 -37.18 7.48 -14.39
N GLN A 342 -36.39 6.57 -14.95
CA GLN A 342 -34.94 6.69 -14.93
C GLN A 342 -34.42 7.90 -15.71
N LEU A 343 -35.10 8.31 -16.79
CA LEU A 343 -34.79 9.52 -17.54
C LEU A 343 -35.08 10.79 -16.71
N LEU A 344 -36.15 10.79 -15.90
CA LEU A 344 -36.41 11.88 -14.94
C LEU A 344 -35.33 11.94 -13.85
N ASP A 345 -34.97 10.78 -13.28
CA ASP A 345 -33.90 10.69 -12.29
C ASP A 345 -32.55 11.14 -12.88
N GLN A 346 -32.28 10.85 -14.16
CA GLN A 346 -31.09 11.31 -14.88
C GLN A 346 -30.98 12.83 -14.91
N GLU A 347 -32.07 13.54 -15.23
CA GLU A 347 -32.09 15.02 -15.28
C GLU A 347 -31.80 15.64 -13.91
N LEU A 348 -32.34 15.06 -12.84
CA LEU A 348 -32.10 15.49 -11.46
C LEU A 348 -30.65 15.19 -11.05
N ALA A 349 -30.17 13.99 -11.34
CA ALA A 349 -28.82 13.55 -11.05
C ALA A 349 -27.78 14.45 -11.73
N ARG A 350 -27.95 14.81 -13.01
CA ARG A 350 -27.02 15.70 -13.73
C ARG A 350 -26.91 17.10 -13.13
N LYS A 351 -27.97 17.60 -12.50
CA LYS A 351 -27.94 18.90 -11.79
C LYS A 351 -27.13 18.82 -10.49
N LYS A 352 -27.23 17.70 -9.77
CA LYS A 352 -26.59 17.49 -8.45
C LYS A 352 -25.17 16.93 -8.56
N TYR A 353 -24.93 16.08 -9.54
CA TYR A 353 -23.69 15.34 -9.76
C TYR A 353 -22.94 15.93 -10.96
N ASN A 354 -22.29 17.06 -10.71
CA ASN A 354 -21.38 17.69 -11.67
C ASN A 354 -20.05 18.00 -10.98
N LEU A 355 -19.01 18.16 -11.79
CA LEU A 355 -17.64 18.32 -11.33
C LEU A 355 -17.49 19.47 -10.32
N GLU A 356 -18.08 20.63 -10.60
CA GLU A 356 -17.99 21.82 -9.74
C GLU A 356 -18.64 21.59 -8.38
N THR A 357 -19.83 20.98 -8.36
CA THR A 357 -20.58 20.71 -7.12
C THR A 357 -19.91 19.63 -6.27
N ILE A 358 -19.50 18.52 -6.89
CA ILE A 358 -18.92 17.38 -6.16
C ILE A 358 -17.56 17.73 -5.55
N TYR A 359 -16.76 18.55 -6.25
CA TYR A 359 -15.42 18.92 -5.80
C TYR A 359 -15.34 20.25 -5.02
N ALA A 360 -16.44 20.97 -4.86
CA ALA A 360 -16.47 22.21 -4.07
C ALA A 360 -15.86 22.01 -2.68
N VAL A 361 -16.16 20.89 -2.01
CA VAL A 361 -15.62 20.58 -0.68
C VAL A 361 -14.09 20.45 -0.65
N PHE A 362 -13.49 19.91 -1.71
CA PHE A 362 -12.03 19.84 -1.81
C PHE A 362 -11.46 21.25 -2.00
N LYS A 363 -12.04 22.00 -2.94
CA LYS A 363 -11.63 23.39 -3.21
C LYS A 363 -11.64 24.24 -1.94
N ASP A 364 -12.74 24.21 -1.20
CA ASP A 364 -12.95 24.99 0.02
C ASP A 364 -11.94 24.67 1.14
N ASN A 365 -11.34 23.47 1.11
CA ASN A 365 -10.34 23.05 2.11
C ASN A 365 -8.90 23.15 1.61
N ILE A 366 -8.67 23.02 0.30
CA ILE A 366 -7.36 23.14 -0.33
C ILE A 366 -6.92 24.61 -0.37
N GLU A 367 -7.82 25.51 -0.74
CA GLU A 367 -7.55 26.95 -0.93
C GLU A 367 -7.47 27.74 0.39
N VAL A 368 -8.04 27.22 1.49
CA VAL A 368 -7.95 27.85 2.80
C VAL A 368 -6.63 27.45 3.47
N GLU A 369 -5.77 28.43 3.73
CA GLU A 369 -4.57 28.23 4.54
C GLU A 369 -4.96 27.94 6.00
N THR A 370 -4.81 26.68 6.40
CA THR A 370 -4.93 26.25 7.80
C THR A 370 -3.56 26.01 8.40
N PRO A 371 -3.35 26.26 9.71
CA PRO A 371 -2.14 25.85 10.40
C PRO A 371 -1.88 24.35 10.20
N ILE A 372 -0.61 24.00 10.04
CA ILE A 372 -0.18 22.60 9.93
C ILE A 372 -0.35 21.94 11.30
N GLY A 373 -1.29 20.99 11.40
CA GLY A 373 -1.63 20.22 12.60
C GLY A 373 -0.99 18.83 12.63
N ASN A 374 -0.50 18.30 11.51
CA ASN A 374 0.12 16.97 11.39
C ASN A 374 1.52 16.80 12.05
N GLN A 375 1.92 17.70 12.96
CA GLN A 375 3.28 17.78 13.52
C GLN A 375 3.61 16.70 14.58
N LYS A 376 2.77 15.66 14.74
CA LYS A 376 2.91 14.70 15.84
C LYS A 376 4.05 13.69 15.68
N LEU A 377 4.80 13.71 14.58
CA LEU A 377 6.09 13.03 14.52
C LEU A 377 7.10 13.79 15.36
N SER A 378 7.37 13.30 16.58
CA SER A 378 8.38 13.93 17.44
C SER A 378 9.68 14.10 16.64
N SER A 379 10.33 15.27 16.79
CA SER A 379 11.61 15.56 16.12
C SER A 379 12.70 14.51 16.39
N LYS A 380 12.49 13.66 17.41
CA LYS A 380 13.32 12.51 17.75
C LYS A 380 13.15 11.35 16.76
N TYR A 381 11.94 11.07 16.28
CA TYR A 381 11.65 10.00 15.31
C TYR A 381 11.90 10.41 13.87
N ALA A 382 11.66 11.69 13.53
CA ALA A 382 11.96 12.24 12.20
C ALA A 382 13.43 12.06 11.78
N ARG A 383 14.36 11.93 12.73
CA ARG A 383 15.80 11.71 12.45
C ARG A 383 16.13 10.27 12.03
N PHE A 384 15.27 9.31 12.36
CA PHE A 384 15.42 7.90 11.94
C PHE A 384 14.75 7.65 10.58
N LEU A 385 13.78 8.49 10.21
CA LEU A 385 13.19 8.54 8.88
C LEU A 385 14.12 9.38 7.97
N GLY A 386 14.96 8.72 7.18
CA GLY A 386 15.92 9.40 6.29
C GLY A 386 17.20 8.65 5.97
N MET A 387 17.28 7.35 6.30
CA MET A 387 18.31 6.49 5.73
C MET A 387 18.08 6.38 4.22
N LYS A 388 19.07 6.81 3.44
CA LYS A 388 19.00 6.76 1.98
C LYS A 388 19.35 5.35 1.50
N PHE A 389 18.35 4.67 0.96
CA PHE A 389 18.54 3.42 0.23
C PHE A 389 18.30 3.65 -1.25
N ASN A 390 19.17 3.10 -2.08
CA ASN A 390 19.01 3.12 -3.53
C ASN A 390 18.37 1.81 -4.04
N ASN A 391 18.03 1.75 -5.33
CA ASN A 391 17.45 0.54 -5.93
C ASN A 391 18.37 -0.70 -5.84
N ARG A 392 19.68 -0.50 -5.89
CA ARG A 392 20.66 -1.59 -5.73
C ARG A 392 20.65 -2.10 -4.29
N ASP A 393 20.47 -1.26 -3.29
CA ASP A 393 20.36 -1.68 -1.90
C ASP A 393 19.14 -2.58 -1.72
N LEU A 394 17.98 -2.25 -2.29
CA LEU A 394 16.80 -3.14 -2.28
C LEU A 394 17.07 -4.50 -2.93
N GLU A 395 17.74 -4.52 -4.08
CA GLU A 395 18.11 -5.77 -4.76
C GLU A 395 19.10 -6.61 -3.95
N VAL A 396 20.03 -5.96 -3.23
CA VAL A 396 21.02 -6.64 -2.39
C VAL A 396 20.38 -7.14 -1.09
N ILE A 397 19.46 -6.38 -0.47
CA ILE A 397 18.71 -6.80 0.72
C ILE A 397 17.84 -8.02 0.37
N GLY A 398 17.10 -7.97 -0.74
CA GLY A 398 16.29 -9.10 -1.20
C GLY A 398 17.08 -10.35 -1.58
N LYS A 399 18.40 -10.21 -1.79
CA LYS A 399 19.35 -11.29 -2.05
C LYS A 399 20.29 -11.54 -0.88
N SER A 400 20.05 -10.96 0.30
CA SER A 400 20.94 -11.13 1.44
C SER A 400 21.01 -12.60 1.82
N GLN A 401 22.25 -13.08 1.95
CA GLN A 401 22.55 -14.47 2.19
C GLN A 401 23.44 -14.60 3.41
N VAL A 402 23.23 -15.67 4.17
CA VAL A 402 24.23 -16.14 5.12
C VAL A 402 25.20 -16.98 4.33
N VAL A 403 26.46 -16.56 4.25
CA VAL A 403 27.51 -17.25 3.50
C VAL A 403 28.47 -17.90 4.48
N ILE A 404 28.61 -19.22 4.36
CA ILE A 404 29.53 -20.02 5.16
C ILE A 404 30.73 -20.32 4.26
N SER A 405 31.91 -19.88 4.70
CA SER A 405 33.16 -20.12 4.00
C SER A 405 34.19 -20.71 4.95
N ALA A 406 35.07 -21.57 4.45
CA ALA A 406 36.02 -22.28 5.28
C ALA A 406 37.45 -22.23 4.71
N SER A 407 38.44 -22.51 5.55
CA SER A 407 39.85 -22.57 5.14
C SER A 407 40.65 -23.62 5.91
N ASN A 408 41.61 -24.22 5.19
CA ASN A 408 42.58 -25.20 5.68
C ASN A 408 43.80 -24.56 6.38
N ASP A 409 44.10 -23.29 6.07
CA ASP A 409 45.36 -22.63 6.46
C ASP A 409 45.20 -21.65 7.66
N GLY A 410 44.08 -21.75 8.39
CA GLY A 410 43.79 -20.96 9.58
C GLY A 410 43.15 -19.59 9.33
N LEU A 411 42.92 -18.82 10.41
CA LEU A 411 42.05 -17.64 10.46
C LEU A 411 42.41 -16.45 9.54
N HIS A 412 43.61 -16.42 8.96
CA HIS A 412 44.13 -15.30 8.15
C HIS A 412 44.40 -15.66 6.68
N SER A 413 43.77 -16.72 6.19
CA SER A 413 44.00 -17.27 4.85
C SER A 413 42.82 -17.03 3.90
N ALA A 414 42.97 -17.43 2.63
CA ALA A 414 41.88 -17.35 1.66
C ALA A 414 40.79 -18.38 2.00
N TYR A 415 39.57 -17.89 2.21
CA TYR A 415 38.39 -18.73 2.44
C TYR A 415 37.73 -19.12 1.11
N HIS A 416 37.20 -20.34 1.04
CA HIS A 416 36.33 -20.77 -0.06
C HIS A 416 34.89 -20.99 0.43
N GLU A 417 33.91 -20.72 -0.43
CA GLU A 417 32.48 -20.85 -0.12
C GLU A 417 32.11 -22.34 0.06
N ILE A 418 31.41 -22.66 1.14
CA ILE A 418 30.88 -24.00 1.44
C ILE A 418 29.40 -24.04 1.09
N THR A 419 28.63 -23.09 1.62
CA THR A 419 27.22 -22.93 1.32
C THR A 419 26.80 -21.48 1.49
N LYS A 420 25.68 -21.14 0.85
CA LYS A 420 24.98 -19.87 1.04
C LYS A 420 23.48 -20.13 1.07
N GLU A 421 22.83 -19.57 2.06
CA GLU A 421 21.39 -19.70 2.24
C GLU A 421 20.76 -18.32 2.28
N ARG A 422 19.51 -18.19 1.83
CA ARG A 422 18.76 -16.93 1.97
C ARG A 422 18.68 -16.58 3.46
N MET A 423 18.91 -15.31 3.77
CA MET A 423 18.84 -14.83 5.15
C MET A 423 17.39 -14.81 5.64
N GLU A 424 17.17 -15.31 6.87
CA GLU A 424 15.90 -15.25 7.60
C GLU A 424 16.10 -14.45 8.92
N ASN A 425 15.01 -14.10 9.62
CA ASN A 425 15.14 -13.47 10.94
C ASN A 425 15.70 -14.45 11.99
N LYS A 426 15.37 -15.73 11.85
CA LYS A 426 15.88 -16.82 12.67
C LYS A 426 16.10 -18.03 11.79
N GLY A 427 17.35 -18.48 11.67
CA GLY A 427 17.71 -19.54 10.75
C GLY A 427 18.64 -20.58 11.37
N SER A 428 18.66 -21.75 10.73
CA SER A 428 19.60 -22.81 11.03
C SER A 428 20.11 -23.44 9.74
N ILE A 429 21.43 -23.54 9.60
CA ILE A 429 22.10 -24.02 8.40
C ILE A 429 22.97 -25.21 8.80
N ILE A 430 22.70 -26.37 8.19
CA ILE A 430 23.51 -27.57 8.36
C ILE A 430 24.43 -27.70 7.16
N PHE A 431 25.72 -27.90 7.41
CA PHE A 431 26.73 -28.04 6.37
C PHE A 431 27.82 -29.02 6.80
N GLN A 432 28.60 -29.49 5.82
CA GLN A 432 29.66 -30.46 6.03
C GLN A 432 31.00 -29.86 5.57
N LEU A 433 32.06 -30.14 6.31
CA LEU A 433 33.44 -29.75 6.02
C LEU A 433 34.28 -31.01 5.82
N GLU A 434 35.42 -30.92 5.14
CA GLU A 434 36.31 -32.06 4.93
C GLU A 434 37.53 -32.02 5.85
N LYS A 435 38.31 -30.94 5.77
CA LYS A 435 39.61 -30.81 6.45
C LYS A 435 39.85 -29.40 7.00
N GLU A 436 38.89 -28.51 6.82
CA GLU A 436 39.01 -27.10 7.11
C GLU A 436 39.12 -26.87 8.61
N LYS A 437 40.05 -26.02 8.99
CA LYS A 437 40.39 -25.74 10.39
C LYS A 437 39.84 -24.41 10.89
N SER A 438 39.29 -23.60 9.99
CA SER A 438 38.70 -22.31 10.34
C SER A 438 37.47 -22.05 9.50
N LEU A 439 36.50 -21.39 10.12
CA LEU A 439 35.22 -21.05 9.51
C LEU A 439 35.01 -19.55 9.58
N LYS A 440 34.53 -18.96 8.49
CA LYS A 440 34.04 -17.60 8.41
C LYS A 440 32.58 -17.63 7.98
N ILE A 441 31.73 -17.00 8.77
CA ILE A 441 30.31 -16.86 8.45
C ILE A 441 30.03 -15.38 8.24
N LEU A 442 29.62 -15.02 7.03
CA LEU A 442 29.02 -13.73 6.71
C LEU A 442 27.54 -13.82 7.04
N LEU A 443 27.07 -12.99 7.97
CA LEU A 443 25.70 -13.04 8.49
C LEU A 443 24.70 -12.29 7.60
N SER A 444 25.17 -11.28 6.88
CA SER A 444 24.41 -10.53 5.87
C SER A 444 25.34 -9.58 5.11
N GLU A 445 24.80 -8.84 4.15
CA GLU A 445 25.50 -7.74 3.47
C GLU A 445 25.43 -6.41 4.28
N PHE A 446 24.50 -6.30 5.24
CA PHE A 446 24.14 -5.05 5.91
C PHE A 446 24.46 -5.05 7.42
N PRO A 447 24.60 -3.87 8.04
CA PRO A 447 24.64 -3.75 9.50
C PRO A 447 23.43 -4.41 10.18
N GLY A 448 23.59 -4.88 11.41
CA GLY A 448 22.51 -5.50 12.18
C GLY A 448 22.97 -5.98 13.54
N SER A 449 22.02 -6.40 14.39
CA SER A 449 22.30 -7.01 15.69
C SER A 449 21.75 -8.42 15.79
N TYR A 450 22.47 -9.29 16.51
CA TYR A 450 22.16 -10.72 16.60
C TYR A 450 22.23 -11.19 18.05
N LYS A 451 21.11 -11.72 18.57
CA LYS A 451 20.97 -12.23 19.95
C LYS A 451 21.58 -13.60 20.16
N LYS A 452 21.60 -14.41 19.11
CA LYS A 452 22.11 -15.79 19.20
C LYS A 452 22.93 -16.08 17.97
N LEU A 453 24.15 -16.55 18.19
CA LEU A 453 25.07 -17.05 17.18
C LEU A 453 25.71 -18.30 17.77
N SER A 454 25.34 -19.47 17.26
CA SER A 454 25.78 -20.75 17.82
C SER A 454 26.23 -21.67 16.69
N LEU A 455 27.36 -22.33 16.91
CA LEU A 455 27.91 -23.34 16.01
C LEU A 455 28.05 -24.63 16.79
N ILE A 456 27.34 -25.68 16.38
CA ILE A 456 27.33 -26.98 17.05
C ILE A 456 27.94 -28.02 16.11
N ALA A 457 28.92 -28.79 16.58
CA ALA A 457 29.36 -30.02 15.92
C ALA A 457 28.32 -31.12 16.19
N LEU A 458 27.76 -31.71 15.13
CA LEU A 458 26.59 -32.58 15.27
C LEU A 458 26.93 -33.97 15.81
N GLU A 459 28.17 -34.43 15.62
CA GLU A 459 28.62 -35.76 16.03
C GLU A 459 28.72 -35.92 17.54
N ASP A 460 29.24 -34.90 18.23
CA ASP A 460 29.44 -34.90 19.68
C ASP A 460 28.55 -33.87 20.42
N GLN A 461 27.68 -33.17 19.68
CA GLN A 461 26.77 -32.13 20.20
C GLN A 461 27.50 -31.02 20.96
N ARG A 462 28.77 -30.77 20.61
CA ARG A 462 29.60 -29.77 21.26
C ARG A 462 29.43 -28.41 20.59
N GLU A 463 29.20 -27.39 21.41
CA GLU A 463 29.23 -26.00 20.94
C GLU A 463 30.67 -25.53 20.74
N ILE A 464 30.91 -24.88 19.60
CA ILE A 464 32.19 -24.33 19.20
C ILE A 464 32.19 -22.84 19.53
N PRO A 465 33.12 -22.37 20.39
CA PRO A 465 33.14 -20.98 20.81
C PRO A 465 33.50 -20.06 19.64
N LEU A 466 32.82 -18.92 19.59
CA LEU A 466 33.16 -17.83 18.69
C LEU A 466 34.57 -17.30 19.02
N VAL A 467 35.44 -17.20 18.02
CA VAL A 467 36.80 -16.68 18.21
C VAL A 467 36.81 -15.15 18.15
N THR A 468 36.22 -14.58 17.09
CA THR A 468 36.16 -13.13 16.92
C THR A 468 35.08 -12.75 15.91
N SER A 469 34.77 -11.45 15.85
CA SER A 469 33.84 -10.85 14.89
C SER A 469 34.27 -9.43 14.56
N ASN A 470 33.72 -8.86 13.49
CA ASN A 470 33.78 -7.41 13.25
C ASN A 470 32.63 -6.63 13.92
N GLY A 471 31.89 -7.27 14.83
CA GLY A 471 30.82 -6.68 15.63
C GLY A 471 31.30 -6.26 17.01
N ILE A 472 30.45 -5.48 17.70
CA ILE A 472 30.65 -5.06 19.09
C ILE A 472 29.67 -5.83 19.96
N ASP A 473 30.17 -6.45 21.00
CA ASP A 473 29.36 -7.17 21.99
C ASP A 473 28.67 -6.19 22.95
N PHE A 474 27.35 -6.29 23.05
CA PHE A 474 26.47 -5.53 23.94
C PHE A 474 25.51 -6.48 24.66
N GLU A 475 25.81 -6.85 25.91
CA GLU A 475 24.88 -7.59 26.79
C GLU A 475 24.27 -8.83 26.10
N ASP A 476 25.12 -9.73 25.60
CA ASP A 476 24.75 -10.96 24.87
C ASP A 476 24.13 -10.72 23.47
N VAL A 477 24.32 -9.52 22.92
CA VAL A 477 23.96 -9.17 21.54
C VAL A 477 25.19 -8.71 20.79
N LEU A 478 25.44 -9.32 19.63
CA LEU A 478 26.53 -8.90 18.75
C LEU A 478 26.00 -7.88 17.73
N VAL A 479 26.46 -6.63 17.84
CA VAL A 479 25.99 -5.50 17.02
C VAL A 479 27.04 -5.12 15.98
N PHE A 480 26.66 -5.15 14.72
CA PHE A 480 27.51 -4.81 13.58
C PHE A 480 27.06 -3.48 12.98
N PHE A 481 27.91 -2.46 13.07
CA PHE A 481 27.61 -1.12 12.55
C PHE A 481 28.08 -0.89 11.11
N ASN A 482 28.95 -1.76 10.61
CA ASN A 482 29.49 -1.71 9.24
C ASN A 482 28.87 -2.81 8.38
N THR A 483 28.94 -2.65 7.06
CA THR A 483 28.52 -3.67 6.10
C THR A 483 29.37 -4.94 6.22
N HIS A 484 28.82 -6.05 5.74
CA HIS A 484 29.43 -7.38 5.80
C HIS A 484 29.74 -7.88 7.23
N PRO A 485 28.72 -7.96 8.13
CA PRO A 485 28.86 -8.58 9.43
C PRO A 485 29.37 -10.02 9.31
N HIS A 486 30.51 -10.32 9.92
CA HIS A 486 31.07 -11.66 9.89
C HIS A 486 31.67 -12.07 11.22
N ILE A 487 31.64 -13.39 11.41
CA ILE A 487 32.13 -14.07 12.59
C ILE A 487 33.09 -15.19 12.19
N LEU A 488 34.03 -15.50 13.09
CA LEU A 488 35.08 -16.48 12.86
C LEU A 488 35.09 -17.55 13.95
N PHE A 489 35.23 -18.80 13.53
CA PHE A 489 35.41 -19.96 14.41
C PHE A 489 36.71 -20.70 14.10
N ASP A 490 37.30 -21.29 15.14
CA ASP A 490 38.44 -22.21 15.04
C ASP A 490 37.96 -23.64 15.26
N LEU A 491 38.22 -24.49 14.26
CA LEU A 491 37.80 -25.89 14.19
C LEU A 491 38.97 -26.84 14.43
N SER A 492 40.16 -26.35 14.78
CA SER A 492 41.37 -27.16 14.94
C SER A 492 41.23 -28.29 15.97
N ASN A 493 40.27 -28.18 16.90
CA ASN A 493 40.00 -29.14 17.96
C ASN A 493 38.66 -29.90 17.80
N SER A 494 37.95 -29.75 16.68
CA SER A 494 36.70 -30.49 16.43
C SER A 494 36.98 -31.82 15.72
N SER A 495 36.42 -32.91 16.24
CA SER A 495 36.55 -34.27 15.66
C SER A 495 35.46 -34.62 14.64
N GLY A 496 34.44 -33.78 14.51
CA GLY A 496 33.30 -33.93 13.60
C GLY A 496 33.49 -33.23 12.25
N ASN A 497 32.67 -33.61 11.27
CA ASN A 497 32.67 -33.02 9.94
C ASN A 497 31.32 -32.38 9.57
N GLN A 498 30.26 -32.59 10.34
CA GLN A 498 28.96 -31.93 10.19
C GLN A 498 28.73 -30.88 11.28
N PHE A 499 28.29 -29.71 10.85
CA PHE A 499 28.06 -28.58 11.74
C PHE A 499 26.70 -27.96 11.48
N GLN A 500 26.08 -27.47 12.56
CA GLN A 500 24.88 -26.67 12.50
C GLN A 500 25.19 -25.26 13.00
N PHE A 501 25.03 -24.27 12.12
CA PHE A 501 25.05 -22.87 12.49
C PHE A 501 23.64 -22.34 12.69
N SER A 502 23.35 -21.76 13.85
CA SER A 502 22.07 -21.15 14.16
C SER A 502 22.23 -19.69 14.53
N TYR A 503 21.32 -18.85 14.03
CA TYR A 503 21.35 -17.42 14.26
C TYR A 503 19.95 -16.85 14.53
N GLU A 504 19.91 -15.77 15.31
CA GLU A 504 18.69 -14.98 15.56
C GLU A 504 19.03 -13.49 15.45
N LYS A 505 18.53 -12.86 14.38
CA LYS A 505 18.65 -11.41 14.15
C LYS A 505 17.64 -10.68 15.03
N GLU A 506 18.06 -9.61 15.68
CA GLU A 506 17.12 -8.70 16.34
C GLU A 506 16.32 -7.89 15.32
N SER A 507 15.18 -7.35 15.78
CA SER A 507 14.44 -6.37 14.99
C SER A 507 15.25 -5.10 14.77
N ASP A 508 14.98 -4.42 13.67
CA ASP A 508 15.70 -3.19 13.33
C ASP A 508 15.38 -2.03 14.30
N GLU A 509 14.28 -2.12 15.07
CA GLU A 509 14.00 -1.21 16.20
C GLU A 509 15.02 -1.37 17.33
N GLU A 510 15.36 -2.61 17.70
CA GLU A 510 16.40 -2.89 18.69
C GLU A 510 17.76 -2.45 18.16
N PHE A 511 18.07 -2.75 16.89
CA PHE A 511 19.30 -2.26 16.25
C PHE A 511 19.41 -0.73 16.26
N SER A 512 18.32 -0.02 15.93
CA SER A 512 18.25 1.43 15.96
C SER A 512 18.41 1.98 17.38
N ARG A 513 17.89 1.27 18.38
CA ARG A 513 18.08 1.60 19.79
C ARG A 513 19.54 1.45 20.20
N HIS A 514 20.23 0.40 19.75
CA HIS A 514 21.67 0.24 19.95
C HIS A 514 22.46 1.38 19.32
N LEU A 515 22.14 1.74 18.08
CA LEU A 515 22.75 2.86 17.36
C LEU A 515 22.55 4.19 18.11
N PHE A 516 21.33 4.45 18.58
CA PHE A 516 20.99 5.64 19.36
C PHE A 516 21.75 5.69 20.69
N ASN A 517 21.75 4.58 21.43
CA ASN A 517 22.45 4.47 22.71
C ASN A 517 23.96 4.68 22.53
N LEU A 518 24.55 4.13 21.45
CA LEU A 518 25.94 4.34 21.11
C LEU A 518 26.23 5.81 20.81
N HIS A 519 25.35 6.47 20.05
CA HIS A 519 25.49 7.88 19.71
C HIS A 519 25.38 8.79 20.95
N GLU A 520 24.42 8.54 21.84
CA GLU A 520 24.28 9.26 23.11
C GLU A 520 25.48 9.02 24.04
N LYS A 521 25.98 7.78 24.12
CA LYS A 521 27.22 7.47 24.85
C LYS A 521 28.42 8.23 24.24
N HIS A 522 28.57 8.23 22.93
CA HIS A 522 29.64 8.96 22.23
C HIS A 522 29.55 10.47 22.46
N LYS A 523 28.35 11.04 22.41
CA LYS A 523 28.11 12.46 22.68
C LYS A 523 28.44 12.82 24.13
N LYS A 524 28.05 11.96 25.08
CA LYS A 524 28.40 12.12 26.50
C LYS A 524 29.90 12.02 26.72
N LEU A 525 30.57 11.01 26.15
CA LEU A 525 32.02 10.86 26.21
C LEU A 525 32.75 12.04 25.56
N SER A 526 32.27 12.52 24.41
CA SER A 526 32.84 13.69 23.74
C SER A 526 32.67 14.94 24.59
N HIS A 527 31.52 15.11 25.23
CA HIS A 527 31.27 16.21 26.16
C HIS A 527 32.17 16.11 27.40
N GLU A 528 32.31 14.93 28.01
CA GLU A 528 33.20 14.68 29.14
C GLU A 528 34.67 14.91 28.77
N TYR A 529 35.11 14.36 27.63
CA TYR A 529 36.44 14.58 27.07
C TYR A 529 36.72 16.07 26.89
N ASN A 530 35.83 16.79 26.19
CA ASN A 530 35.93 18.23 25.96
C ASN A 530 35.93 19.03 27.27
N SER A 531 35.10 18.63 28.24
CA SER A 531 35.07 19.26 29.58
C SER A 531 36.40 19.10 30.32
N VAL A 532 37.09 17.96 30.13
CA VAL A 532 38.38 17.65 30.74
C VAL A 532 39.52 18.38 30.04
N ILE A 533 39.61 18.32 28.70
CA ILE A 533 40.70 18.94 27.93
C ILE A 533 40.61 20.47 27.86
N HIS A 534 39.42 21.04 27.98
CA HIS A 534 39.21 22.50 28.06
C HIS A 534 39.10 23.01 29.50
N SER A 535 39.14 22.13 30.51
CA SER A 535 39.18 22.56 31.91
C SER A 535 40.44 23.39 32.18
N ARG A 536 40.32 24.42 33.03
CA ARG A 536 41.47 25.21 33.52
C ARG A 536 42.53 24.30 34.19
N ARG A 537 42.10 23.20 34.81
CA ARG A 537 42.95 22.21 35.49
C ARG A 537 43.87 21.44 34.54
N TRP A 538 43.50 21.26 33.27
CA TRP A 538 44.32 20.55 32.27
C TRP A 538 45.00 21.56 31.31
N THR A 539 44.29 22.58 30.82
CA THR A 539 44.87 23.59 29.91
C THR A 539 46.07 24.34 30.50
N ILE A 540 46.07 24.64 31.81
CA ILE A 540 47.18 25.36 32.46
C ILE A 540 48.45 24.50 32.53
N PRO A 541 48.44 23.27 33.08
CA PRO A 541 49.62 22.38 33.04
C PRO A 541 50.11 22.06 31.62
N THR A 542 49.22 21.83 30.65
CA THR A 542 49.64 21.55 29.26
C THR A 542 50.38 22.73 28.63
N LYS A 543 49.87 23.95 28.83
CA LYS A 543 50.50 25.18 28.32
C LYS A 543 51.83 25.42 29.01
N ILE A 544 51.93 25.17 30.31
CA ILE A 544 53.17 25.24 31.09
C ILE A 544 54.19 24.21 30.55
N LEU A 545 53.81 22.95 30.37
CA LEU A 545 54.69 21.91 29.82
C LEU A 545 55.14 22.20 28.38
N LYS A 546 54.25 22.70 27.51
CA LYS A 546 54.61 23.14 26.15
C LYS A 546 55.55 24.36 26.19
N PHE A 547 55.32 25.31 27.08
CA PHE A 547 56.17 26.49 27.26
C PHE A 547 57.59 26.10 27.72
N PHE A 548 57.71 25.12 28.62
CA PHE A 548 59.01 24.59 29.07
C PHE A 548 59.68 23.64 28.07
N ARG A 549 58.94 23.03 27.14
CA ARG A 549 59.50 22.21 26.03
C ARG A 549 60.03 23.04 24.86
N ILE A 550 59.57 24.27 24.66
CA ILE A 550 60.00 25.15 23.56
C ILE A 550 61.30 25.91 23.91
N ARG A 551 61.79 25.83 25.16
CA ARG A 551 63.05 26.48 25.61
C ARG A 551 64.21 25.49 25.85
N LYS A 552 64.42 24.54 24.94
CA LYS A 552 65.70 23.82 24.81
C LYS A 552 66.18 23.83 23.38
#